data_AF-A0A967GXD0-F1
#
_entry.id   AF-A0A967GXD0-F1
#
_cell.length_a   1.000
_cell.length_b   1.000
_cell.length_c   1.000
_cell.angle_alpha   90.00
_cell.angle_beta   90.00
_cell.angle_gamma   90.00
#
_symmetry.space_group_name_H-M   'P 1'
#
loop_
_entity.id
_entity.type
_entity.pdbx_description
1 polymer ?
#
loop_
_entity_poly.entity_id
_entity_poly.type
_entity_poly.pdbx_seq_one_letter_code
_entity_poly.pdbx_strand_id
1 'polypeptide(L)' 'TSGKTGVEMEALTGASVAALTVYDMCKSANPDIGISGLHLLEKRGGKSDIHAD' A
#
# COMPACT_ATOMS: atom_id res chain seq x y z
N THR A 1 7.71 5.12 13.35
CA THR A 1 8.17 4.00 14.21
C THR A 1 9.66 4.23 14.48
N SER A 2 10.25 3.66 15.54
CA SER A 2 11.71 3.69 15.74
C SER A 2 12.21 2.27 15.63
N GLY A 3 12.92 1.96 14.54
CA GLY A 3 13.33 0.61 14.19
C GLY A 3 14.59 0.62 13.33
N LYS A 4 15.35 -0.48 13.34
CA LYS A 4 16.57 -0.64 12.53
C LYS A 4 16.28 -0.79 11.02
N THR A 5 15.02 -1.07 10.67
CA THR A 5 14.53 -1.27 9.31
C THR A 5 13.45 -0.24 9.01
N GLY A 6 13.26 0.05 7.71
CA GLY A 6 12.11 0.82 7.25
C GLY A 6 10.80 0.07 7.47
N VAL A 7 9.69 0.76 7.19
CA VAL A 7 8.32 0.25 7.32
C VAL A 7 7.59 0.21 5.97
N GLU A 8 8.34 -0.01 4.89
CA GLU A 8 7.81 -0.03 3.52
C GLU A 8 6.75 -1.13 3.36
N MET A 9 6.98 -2.29 3.98
CA MET A 9 6.08 -3.45 3.90
C MET A 9 4.80 -3.23 4.69
N GLU A 10 4.86 -2.57 5.84
CA GLU A 10 3.71 -2.23 6.66
C GLU A 10 2.80 -1.24 5.92
N ALA A 11 3.39 -0.24 5.26
CA ALA A 11 2.64 0.71 4.44
C ALA A 11 1.95 0.01 3.25
N LEU A 12 2.68 -0.80 2.47
CA LEU A 12 2.14 -1.51 1.32
C LEU A 12 1.09 -2.56 1.73
N THR A 13 1.32 -3.28 2.83
CA THR A 13 0.37 -4.27 3.34
C THR A 13 -0.90 -3.59 3.83
N GLY A 14 -0.78 -2.49 4.58
CA GLY A 14 -1.93 -1.71 5.04
C GLY A 14 -2.79 -1.20 3.88
N ALA A 15 -2.16 -0.61 2.86
CA ALA A 15 -2.85 -0.18 1.65
C ALA A 15 -3.51 -1.34 0.89
N SER A 16 -2.83 -2.49 0.80
CA SER A 16 -3.35 -3.68 0.12
C SER A 16 -4.59 -4.24 0.83
N VAL A 17 -4.53 -4.38 2.15
CA VAL A 17 -5.67 -4.86 2.94
C VAL A 17 -6.84 -3.91 2.83
N ALA A 18 -6.61 -2.59 2.92
CA ALA A 18 -7.67 -1.60 2.74
C ALA A 18 -8.33 -1.69 1.35
N ALA A 19 -7.54 -1.81 0.28
CA ALA A 19 -8.05 -1.99 -1.07
C ALA A 19 -8.86 -3.29 -1.22
N LEU A 20 -8.39 -4.39 -0.63
CA LEU A 20 -9.10 -5.67 -0.60
C LEU A 20 -10.41 -5.58 0.19
N THR A 21 -10.45 -4.81 1.29
CA THR A 21 -11.68 -4.56 2.02
C THR A 21 -12.70 -3.79 1.17
N VAL A 22 -12.27 -2.78 0.43
CA VAL A 22 -13.14 -2.05 -0.50
C VAL A 22 -13.66 -2.99 -1.60
N TYR A 23 -12.79 -3.82 -2.17
CA TYR A 23 -13.21 -4.84 -3.13
C TYR A 23 -14.27 -5.76 -2.53
N ASP A 24 -14.06 -6.25 -1.30
CA ASP A 24 -15.00 -7.16 -0.63
C ASP A 24 -16.41 -6.55 -0.48
N MET A 25 -16.49 -5.26 -0.15
CA MET A 25 -17.76 -4.55 -0.02
C MET A 25 -18.47 -4.29 -1.36
N CYS A 26 -17.72 -4.13 -2.45
CA CYS A 26 -18.25 -3.70 -3.74
C CYS A 26 -18.36 -4.81 -4.79
N LYS A 27 -17.72 -5.98 -4.58
CA LYS A 27 -17.63 -7.08 -5.57
C LYS A 27 -18.97 -7.61 -6.07
N SER A 28 -20.04 -7.46 -5.29
CA SER A 28 -21.40 -7.88 -5.70
C SER A 28 -22.08 -6.86 -6.63
N ALA A 29 -21.73 -5.58 -6.52
CA ALA A 29 -22.28 -4.52 -7.35
C ALA A 29 -21.55 -4.38 -8.69
N ASN A 30 -20.24 -4.62 -8.69
CA ASN A 30 -19.42 -4.64 -9.90
C ASN A 30 -18.36 -5.75 -9.81
N PRO A 31 -18.46 -6.80 -10.63
CA PRO A 31 -17.47 -7.88 -10.65
C PRO A 31 -16.16 -7.49 -11.36
N ASP A 32 -16.14 -6.41 -12.14
CA ASP A 32 -14.98 -5.97 -12.93
C ASP A 32 -14.03 -5.05 -12.14
N ILE A 33 -14.22 -4.92 -10.82
CA ILE A 33 -13.35 -4.09 -9.97
C ILE A 33 -11.92 -4.65 -10.01
N GLY A 34 -10.97 -3.87 -10.53
CA GLY A 34 -9.55 -4.19 -10.46
C GLY A 34 -8.84 -3.31 -9.43
N ILE A 35 -7.99 -3.91 -8.60
CA ILE A 35 -7.03 -3.16 -7.76
C ILE A 35 -5.75 -2.97 -8.57
N SER A 36 -5.30 -1.72 -8.71
CA SER A 36 -4.10 -1.36 -9.49
C SER A 36 -3.37 -0.18 -8.85
N GLY A 37 -2.13 0.10 -9.32
CA GLY A 37 -1.37 1.26 -8.88
C GLY A 37 -0.84 1.18 -7.44
N LEU A 38 -0.76 -0.01 -6.84
CA LEU A 38 -0.21 -0.16 -5.48
C LEU A 38 1.33 -0.07 -5.50
N HIS A 39 1.87 1.02 -5.00
CA HIS A 39 3.31 1.26 -4.91
C HIS A 39 3.63 2.21 -3.77
N LEU A 40 4.91 2.26 -3.39
CA LEU A 40 5.41 3.14 -2.34
C LEU A 40 5.66 4.53 -2.93
N LEU A 41 4.94 5.54 -2.43
CA LEU A 41 5.11 6.94 -2.86
C LEU A 41 6.33 7.60 -2.25
N GLU A 42 6.55 7.36 -0.96
CA GLU A 42 7.62 8.01 -0.24
C GLU A 42 8.09 7.14 0.92
N LYS A 43 9.39 7.13 1.15
CA LYS A 43 9.99 6.64 2.38
C LYS A 43 11.19 7.49 2.75
N ARG A 44 11.25 7.89 4.03
CA ARG A 44 12.37 8.63 4.61
C ARG A 44 13.06 7.84 5.70
N GLY A 45 14.39 7.95 5.78
CA GLY A 45 15.21 7.39 6.84
C GLY A 45 15.89 6.06 6.49
N GLY A 46 16.85 5.66 7.32
CA GLY A 46 17.74 4.54 7.00
C GLY A 46 18.87 4.96 6.05
N LYS A 47 19.31 4.06 5.16
CA LYS A 47 20.42 4.33 4.23
C LYS A 47 20.01 5.14 2.99
N SER A 48 18.76 5.03 2.57
CA SER A 48 18.26 5.62 1.34
C SER A 48 16.84 6.13 1.54
N ASP A 49 16.57 7.31 0.99
CA ASP A 49 15.23 7.85 0.84
C ASP A 49 14.66 7.46 -0.53
N ILE A 50 13.35 7.31 -0.61
CA ILE A 50 12.61 6.99 -1.83
C ILE A 50 11.50 8.02 -2.00
N HIS A 51 11.36 8.55 -3.21
CA HIS A 51 10.21 9.35 -3.63
C HIS A 51 9.83 8.89 -5.04
N ALA A 52 8.60 8.47 -5.24
CA ALA A 52 8.06 8.13 -6.56
C ALA A 52 7.51 9.41 -7.21
N ASP A 53 7.91 9.65 -8.47
CA ASP A 53 7.40 10.73 -9.32
C ASP A 53 6.01 10.41 -9.89
#